data_AF-A0A968Z0Q3-F1
#
_entry.id   AF-A0A968Z0Q3-F1
#
_cell.length_a   1.000
_cell.length_b   1.000
_cell.length_c   1.000
_cell.angle_alpha   90.00
_cell.angle_beta   90.00
_cell.angle_gamma   90.00
#
_symmetry.space_group_name_H-M   'P 1'
#
loop_
_entity.id
_entity.type
_entity.pdbx_description
1 polymer ?
#
loop_
_entity_poly.entity_id
_entity_poly.type
_entity_poly.pdbx_seq_one_letter_code
_entity_poly.pdbx_strand_id
1 'polypeptide(L)'
;MAELGNGEEILGLGYQFQVSGAKAVMSSLWQVSDRGTQVLMTDFYAALNRGLTKAEALQAAQQALIAEELIAIEGSDRAGAPPTSREGSPIESNYPGYSHPYYWAPFILIGNGL
;
A
#
# COMPACT_ATOMS: atom_id res chain seq x y z
N MET A 1 18.42 33.17 -1.15
CA MET A 1 17.38 33.63 -0.20
C MET A 1 16.13 32.85 -0.53
N ALA A 2 15.63 32.03 0.40
CA ALA A 2 14.35 31.35 0.23
C ALA A 2 13.24 32.42 0.31
N GLU A 3 12.41 32.48 -0.72
CA GLU A 3 11.29 33.40 -0.80
C GLU A 3 10.22 32.94 0.20
N LEU A 4 9.86 33.81 1.14
CA LEU A 4 8.81 33.54 2.12
C LEU A 4 7.47 33.47 1.37
N GLY A 5 6.85 32.28 1.38
CA GLY A 5 5.55 32.05 0.74
C GLY A 5 4.50 33.05 1.24
N ASN A 6 3.75 33.59 0.30
CA ASN A 6 2.70 34.62 0.41
C ASN A 6 1.48 34.26 1.30
N GLY A 7 1.59 33.26 2.18
CA GLY A 7 0.47 32.79 3.01
C GLY A 7 -0.62 32.04 2.24
N GLU A 8 -0.43 31.76 0.95
CA GLU A 8 -1.22 30.74 0.26
C GLU A 8 -0.83 29.37 0.82
N GLU A 9 -1.83 28.61 1.26
CA GLU A 9 -1.64 27.24 1.68
C GLU A 9 -0.96 26.49 0.53
N ILE A 10 0.18 25.83 0.78
CA ILE A 10 0.76 24.91 -0.20
C ILE A 10 -0.23 23.77 -0.30
N LEU A 11 -1.12 23.85 -1.28
CA LEU A 11 -2.01 22.78 -1.65
C LEU A 11 -1.08 21.58 -1.95
N GLY A 12 -1.06 20.64 -1.01
CA GLY A 12 0.00 19.64 -0.91
C GLY A 12 0.22 18.87 -2.20
N LEU A 13 1.33 18.15 -2.32
CA LEU A 13 1.72 17.43 -3.55
C LEU A 13 0.57 16.61 -4.19
N GLY A 14 -0.31 16.02 -3.39
CA GLY A 14 -1.51 15.31 -3.88
C GLY A 14 -2.48 16.18 -4.68
N TYR A 15 -2.66 17.45 -4.31
CA TYR A 15 -3.47 18.41 -5.05
C TYR A 15 -2.82 18.79 -6.40
N GLN A 16 -1.50 18.99 -6.42
CA GLN A 16 -0.78 19.30 -7.67
C GLN A 16 -0.93 18.18 -8.70
N PHE A 17 -0.90 16.92 -8.27
CA PHE A 17 -1.17 15.78 -9.15
C PHE A 17 -2.61 15.77 -9.69
N GLN A 18 -3.60 16.15 -8.87
CA GLN A 18 -5.00 16.25 -9.31
C GLN A 18 -5.20 17.37 -10.34
N VAL A 19 -4.65 18.56 -10.09
CA VAL A 19 -4.67 19.69 -11.05
C VAL A 19 -3.96 19.33 -12.34
N SER A 20 -2.93 18.48 -12.27
CA SER A 20 -2.23 17.93 -13.44
C SER A 20 -3.01 16.83 -14.19
N GLY A 21 -4.25 16.54 -13.79
CA GLY A 21 -5.16 15.62 -14.49
C GLY A 21 -5.21 14.19 -13.92
N ALA A 22 -4.56 13.91 -12.79
CA ALA A 22 -4.69 12.61 -12.14
C ALA A 22 -6.11 12.44 -11.56
N LYS A 23 -6.84 11.41 -12.00
CA LYS A 23 -8.21 11.11 -11.52
C LYS A 23 -8.26 10.69 -10.05
N ALA A 24 -7.17 10.08 -9.58
CA ALA A 24 -6.96 9.69 -8.19
C ALA A 24 -5.46 9.65 -7.90
N VAL A 25 -5.10 9.97 -6.67
CA VAL A 25 -3.72 10.01 -6.17
C VAL A 25 -3.67 9.18 -4.89
N MET A 26 -2.74 8.23 -4.82
CA MET A 26 -2.45 7.49 -3.60
C MET A 26 -1.15 8.03 -2.99
N SER A 27 -1.15 8.29 -1.69
CA SER A 27 0.00 8.81 -0.96
C SER A 27 0.12 8.14 0.41
N SER A 28 1.32 8.12 0.97
CA SER A 28 1.54 7.78 2.38
C SER A 28 1.61 9.03 3.26
N LEU A 29 1.13 8.92 4.49
CA LEU A 29 1.20 9.99 5.51
C LEU A 29 2.57 10.05 6.22
N TRP A 30 3.27 8.91 6.28
CA TRP A 30 4.61 8.79 6.87
C TRP A 30 5.49 7.86 6.02
N GLN A 31 6.76 7.72 6.44
CA GLN A 31 7.70 6.82 5.78
C GLN A 31 7.27 5.36 5.95
N VAL A 32 7.14 4.66 4.83
CA VAL A 32 6.63 3.28 4.77
C VAL A 32 7.75 2.27 4.59
N SER A 33 7.48 1.00 4.95
CA SER A 33 8.36 -0.13 4.67
C SER A 33 8.19 -0.58 3.22
N ASP A 34 9.31 -0.78 2.52
CA ASP A 34 9.30 -1.27 1.13
C ASP A 34 8.56 -2.61 0.99
N ARG A 35 8.82 -3.56 1.92
CA ARG A 35 8.18 -4.88 1.89
C ARG A 35 6.69 -4.79 2.20
N GLY A 36 6.30 -4.03 3.22
CA GLY A 36 4.87 -3.84 3.54
C GLY A 36 4.11 -3.15 2.41
N THR A 37 4.76 -2.17 1.76
CA THR A 37 4.21 -1.49 0.58
C THR A 37 4.05 -2.44 -0.59
N GLN A 38 5.03 -3.30 -0.85
CA GLN A 38 4.94 -4.31 -1.90
C GLN A 38 3.73 -5.22 -1.68
N VAL A 39 3.55 -5.73 -0.46
CA VAL A 39 2.42 -6.62 -0.13
C VAL A 39 1.09 -5.90 -0.29
N LEU A 40 0.93 -4.71 0.30
CA LEU A 40 -0.28 -3.91 0.19
C LEU A 40 -0.62 -3.54 -1.26
N MET A 41 0.35 -3.14 -2.06
CA MET A 41 0.13 -2.77 -3.46
C MET A 41 -0.21 -3.98 -4.32
N THR A 42 0.37 -5.15 -4.04
CA THR A 42 0.05 -6.38 -4.75
C THR A 42 -1.43 -6.72 -4.56
N ASP A 43 -1.91 -6.69 -3.33
CA ASP A 43 -3.33 -6.95 -3.02
C ASP A 43 -4.26 -5.85 -3.56
N PHE A 44 -3.85 -4.58 -3.47
CA PHE A 44 -4.58 -3.46 -4.05
C PHE A 44 -4.80 -3.64 -5.56
N TYR A 45 -3.75 -3.95 -6.32
CA TYR A 45 -3.89 -4.18 -7.77
C TYR A 45 -4.64 -5.48 -8.10
N ALA A 46 -4.50 -6.53 -7.28
CA ALA A 46 -5.29 -7.74 -7.44
C ALA A 46 -6.79 -7.46 -7.26
N ALA A 47 -7.17 -6.68 -6.24
CA ALA A 47 -8.55 -6.24 -6.01
C ALA A 47 -9.08 -5.36 -7.15
N LEU A 48 -8.26 -4.42 -7.66
CA LEU A 48 -8.62 -3.62 -8.83
C LEU A 48 -8.88 -4.48 -10.08
N ASN A 49 -8.03 -5.49 -10.32
CA ASN A 49 -8.21 -6.42 -11.45
C ASN A 49 -9.47 -7.29 -11.31
N ARG A 50 -9.98 -7.47 -10.09
CA ARG A 50 -11.27 -8.13 -9.82
C ARG A 50 -12.48 -7.19 -9.98
N GLY A 51 -12.26 -5.93 -10.37
CA GLY A 51 -13.31 -4.96 -10.68
C GLY A 51 -13.74 -4.06 -9.53
N LEU A 52 -13.05 -4.11 -8.38
CA LEU A 52 -13.34 -3.22 -7.26
C LEU A 52 -12.97 -1.77 -7.61
N THR A 53 -13.70 -0.81 -7.03
CA THR A 53 -13.30 0.60 -7.11
C THR A 53 -11.98 0.83 -6.39
N LYS A 54 -11.30 1.96 -6.65
CA LYS A 54 -10.02 2.27 -5.99
C LYS A 54 -10.15 2.36 -4.47
N ALA A 55 -11.26 2.88 -3.97
CA ALA A 55 -11.52 2.96 -2.54
C ALA A 55 -11.73 1.57 -1.93
N GLU A 56 -12.57 0.74 -2.56
CA GLU A 56 -12.82 -0.64 -2.12
C GLU A 56 -11.57 -1.50 -2.20
N ALA A 57 -10.77 -1.35 -3.26
CA ALA A 57 -9.52 -2.09 -3.43
C ALA A 57 -8.48 -1.72 -2.37
N LEU A 58 -8.36 -0.44 -2.01
CA LEU A 58 -7.47 0.00 -0.93
C LEU A 58 -7.95 -0.53 0.42
N GLN A 59 -9.25 -0.44 0.70
CA GLN A 59 -9.84 -0.97 1.91
C GLN A 59 -9.62 -2.48 2.03
N ALA A 60 -9.85 -3.23 0.95
CA ALA A 60 -9.66 -4.68 0.92
C ALA A 60 -8.19 -5.05 1.18
N ALA A 61 -7.24 -4.34 0.57
CA ALA A 61 -5.82 -4.56 0.81
C ALA A 61 -5.42 -4.24 2.27
N GLN A 62 -5.94 -3.16 2.86
CA GLN A 62 -5.68 -2.83 4.26
C GLN A 62 -6.25 -3.90 5.21
N GLN A 63 -7.47 -4.37 4.94
CA GLN A 63 -8.10 -5.45 5.71
C GLN A 63 -7.34 -6.77 5.60
N ALA A 64 -6.85 -7.09 4.40
CA ALA A 64 -6.02 -8.27 4.15
C ALA A 64 -4.73 -8.25 4.98
N LEU A 65 -4.06 -7.09 5.09
CA LEU A 65 -2.88 -6.94 5.95
C LEU A 65 -3.22 -7.05 7.45
N ILE A 66 -4.37 -6.51 7.88
CA ILE A 66 -4.84 -6.58 9.27
C ILE A 66 -5.20 -8.01 9.66
N ALA A 67 -5.84 -8.75 8.77
CA ALA A 67 -6.27 -10.12 8.99
C ALA A 67 -5.18 -11.16 8.70
N GLU A 68 -4.06 -10.72 8.11
CA GLU A 68 -2.99 -11.59 7.57
C GLU A 68 -3.51 -12.58 6.51
N GLU A 69 -4.56 -12.19 5.79
CA GLU A 69 -5.22 -12.98 4.75
C GLU A 69 -5.08 -12.27 3.40
N LEU A 70 -3.98 -12.55 2.70
CA LEU A 70 -3.56 -11.79 1.51
C LEU A 70 -4.28 -12.27 0.24
N ILE A 71 -4.83 -11.32 -0.52
CA ILE A 71 -5.74 -11.54 -1.66
C ILE A 71 -5.03 -12.12 -2.88
N ALA A 72 -3.83 -11.62 -3.16
CA ALA A 72 -3.07 -11.95 -4.36
C ALA A 72 -2.17 -13.19 -4.20
N ILE A 73 -2.06 -13.74 -2.99
CA ILE A 73 -1.08 -14.78 -2.64
C ILE A 73 -1.69 -16.19 -2.70
N GLU A 74 -2.88 -16.34 -3.28
CA GLU A 74 -3.37 -17.67 -3.70
C GLU A 74 -2.63 -18.11 -4.98
N GLY A 75 -1.48 -18.79 -4.81
CA GLY A 75 -0.87 -19.60 -5.88
C GLY A 75 0.48 -19.15 -6.44
N SER A 76 1.26 -18.30 -5.75
CA SER A 76 2.63 -17.98 -6.19
C SER A 76 3.67 -18.14 -5.09
N ASP A 77 4.50 -19.18 -5.23
CA ASP A 77 5.69 -19.50 -4.42
C ASP A 77 6.80 -18.42 -4.42
N ARG A 78 6.50 -17.12 -4.65
CA ARG A 78 7.54 -16.14 -5.00
C ARG A 78 7.53 -14.78 -4.30
N ALA A 79 6.65 -14.50 -3.34
CA ALA A 79 6.71 -13.20 -2.63
C ALA A 79 6.45 -13.25 -1.11
N GLY A 80 6.65 -14.41 -0.48
CA GLY A 80 6.45 -14.52 0.98
C GLY A 80 6.84 -15.87 1.59
N ALA A 81 7.14 -16.89 0.78
CA ALA A 81 7.70 -18.12 1.32
C ALA A 81 9.07 -17.80 1.96
N PRO A 82 9.30 -18.19 3.24
CA PRO A 82 10.63 -18.15 3.80
C PRO A 82 11.57 -18.92 2.86
N PRO A 83 12.83 -18.48 2.64
CA PRO A 83 13.79 -19.28 1.90
C PRO A 83 13.92 -20.66 2.55
N THR A 84 13.28 -21.68 1.99
CA THR A 84 13.41 -23.04 2.52
C THR A 84 14.86 -23.46 2.34
N SER A 85 15.55 -23.70 3.46
CA SER A 85 16.84 -24.38 3.41
C SER A 85 16.63 -25.70 2.65
N ARG A 86 17.58 -26.04 1.79
CA ARG A 86 17.62 -27.30 1.03
C ARG A 86 17.52 -28.57 1.92
N GLU A 87 17.54 -28.41 3.24
CA GLU A 87 17.55 -29.44 4.28
C GLU A 87 16.23 -29.58 5.06
N GLY A 88 15.13 -28.97 4.61
CA GLY A 88 13.78 -29.30 5.11
C GLY A 88 13.47 -28.89 6.56
N SER A 89 14.33 -28.09 7.20
CA SER A 89 13.99 -27.42 8.45
C SER A 89 13.30 -26.09 8.14
N PRO A 90 12.12 -25.78 8.71
CA PRO A 90 11.56 -24.44 8.62
C PRO A 90 12.58 -23.49 9.27
N ILE A 91 13.19 -22.62 8.47
CA ILE A 91 13.77 -21.42 9.06
C ILE A 91 12.62 -20.71 9.76
N GLU A 92 12.73 -20.50 11.08
CA GLU A 92 11.77 -19.67 11.81
C GLU A 92 11.66 -18.34 11.06
N SER A 93 10.50 -18.12 10.45
CA SER A 93 10.21 -16.90 9.75
C SER A 93 10.09 -15.80 10.79
N ASN A 94 11.20 -15.17 11.16
CA ASN A 94 11.20 -13.94 11.95
C ASN A 94 10.74 -12.75 11.08
N TYR A 95 9.69 -12.95 10.29
CA TYR A 95 9.03 -11.89 9.55
C TYR A 95 7.98 -11.29 10.49
N PRO A 96 8.07 -10.00 10.83
CA PRO A 96 7.00 -9.35 11.57
C PRO A 96 5.73 -9.44 10.73
N GLY A 97 4.62 -9.89 11.35
CA GLY A 97 3.31 -9.89 10.72
C GLY A 97 2.93 -8.48 10.24
N TYR A 98 2.13 -8.40 9.17
CA TYR A 98 1.74 -7.12 8.57
C TYR A 98 0.54 -6.46 9.28
N SER A 99 0.01 -7.09 10.33
CA SER A 99 -1.12 -6.58 11.14
C SER A 99 -0.86 -5.21 11.75
N HIS A 100 0.41 -4.85 12.00
CA HIS A 100 0.74 -3.59 12.67
C HIS A 100 0.35 -2.38 11.79
N PRO A 101 -0.29 -1.33 12.35
CA PRO A 101 -0.76 -0.15 11.60
C PRO A 101 0.30 0.56 10.75
N TYR A 102 1.56 0.43 11.15
CA TYR A 102 2.71 0.91 10.37
C TYR A 102 2.68 0.48 8.89
N TYR A 103 2.15 -0.71 8.58
CA TYR A 103 2.17 -1.26 7.22
C TYR A 103 0.98 -0.86 6.35
N TRP A 104 -0.17 -0.54 6.93
CA TRP A 104 -1.44 -0.33 6.18
C TRP A 104 -2.09 1.04 6.41
N ALA A 105 -1.96 1.61 7.61
CA ALA A 105 -2.58 2.89 7.97
C ALA A 105 -2.01 4.15 7.28
N PRO A 106 -0.75 4.20 6.77
CA PRO A 106 -0.27 5.43 6.14
C PRO A 106 -0.96 5.77 4.83
N PHE A 107 -1.52 4.78 4.13
CA PHE A 107 -1.99 4.96 2.77
C PHE A 107 -3.34 5.65 2.74
N ILE A 108 -3.40 6.77 2.03
CA ILE A 108 -4.61 7.51 1.73
C ILE A 108 -4.82 7.59 0.22
N LEU A 109 -6.09 7.61 -0.18
CA LEU A 109 -6.51 7.83 -1.56
C LEU A 109 -7.24 9.17 -1.65
N ILE A 110 -6.78 10.06 -2.53
CA ILE A 110 -7.34 11.39 -2.74
C ILE A 110 -7.82 11.50 -4.17
N GLY A 111 -9.04 12.00 -4.39
CA GLY A 111 -9.70 12.02 -5.70
C GLY A 111 -10.71 10.88 -5.80
N ASN A 112 -11.15 10.55 -7.02
CA ASN A 112 -12.31 9.67 -7.25
C ASN A 112 -13.66 10.37 -7.00
N GLY A 113 -13.79 11.64 -7.42
CA GLY A 113 -15.10 12.22 -7.70
C GLY A 113 -15.73 11.45 -8.86
N LEU A 114 -16.97 11.00 -8.68
CA LEU A 114 -17.83 10.43 -9.73
C LEU A 114 -17.82 11.31 -10.99
#